data_AF-A0A7K1XUW7-F1
#
_entry.id   AF-A0A7K1XUW7-F1
#
_cell.length_a   1.000
_cell.length_b   1.000
_cell.length_c   1.000
_cell.angle_alpha   90.00
_cell.angle_beta   90.00
_cell.angle_gamma   90.00
#
_symmetry.space_group_name_H-M   'P 1'
#
loop_
_entity.id
_entity.type
_entity.pdbx_description
1 polymer ?
#
loop_
_entity_poly.entity_id
_entity_poly.type
_entity_poly.pdbx_seq_one_letter_code
_entity_poly.pdbx_strand_id
1 'polypeptide(L)'
;MLRSSWYFATALFLFSCSPKYTALQPFTAEDGQLSELNYQCLHKENYTAAQRRSFYPYNKAAEIWIISFHDPAADLGISIPVKKGKLNRAQVKEITRLTDTQVDALTDIYFNYGRTPVSGLRVSMGDAGASCYNPRNGILFMNAKGRVLEYIELCFECQRRKVSSRRIQEGETCEQKFGLLKTFFRGSGIKFGTQERSDEANE
;
A
#
# COMPACT_ATOMS: atom_id res chain seq x y z
N MET A 1 5.21 -81.01 -23.25
CA MET A 1 4.35 -80.94 -22.03
C MET A 1 5.13 -80.14 -21.00
N LEU A 2 4.70 -79.04 -20.39
CA LEU A 2 3.42 -78.34 -20.28
C LEU A 2 3.73 -76.84 -20.15
N ARG A 3 2.93 -76.01 -20.84
CA ARG A 3 2.92 -74.55 -20.69
C ARG A 3 2.15 -74.19 -19.43
N SER A 4 2.66 -73.28 -18.60
CA SER A 4 1.87 -72.62 -17.56
C SER A 4 1.98 -71.11 -17.74
N SER A 5 0.95 -70.56 -18.37
CA SER A 5 0.71 -69.13 -18.59
C SER A 5 0.19 -68.52 -17.29
N TRP A 6 0.87 -67.49 -16.78
CA TRP A 6 0.39 -66.72 -15.63
C TRP A 6 -0.19 -65.40 -16.15
N TYR A 7 -1.50 -65.22 -15.97
CA TYR A 7 -2.20 -63.97 -16.22
C TYR A 7 -1.99 -63.05 -15.01
N PHE A 8 -1.35 -61.89 -15.22
CA PHE A 8 -1.36 -60.80 -14.25
C PHE A 8 -2.66 -60.01 -14.41
N ALA A 9 -3.53 -60.06 -13.40
CA ALA A 9 -4.69 -59.19 -13.28
C ALA A 9 -4.24 -57.85 -12.69
N THR A 10 -4.26 -56.79 -13.50
CA THR A 10 -4.04 -55.41 -13.07
C THR A 10 -5.30 -54.91 -12.36
N ALA A 11 -5.24 -54.79 -11.03
CA ALA A 11 -6.28 -54.12 -10.26
C ALA A 11 -6.16 -52.60 -10.44
N LEU A 12 -7.06 -52.00 -11.21
CA LEU A 12 -7.25 -50.55 -11.26
C LEU A 12 -7.93 -50.10 -9.95
N PHE A 13 -7.15 -49.61 -8.98
CA PHE A 13 -7.68 -48.88 -7.85
C PHE A 13 -8.10 -47.48 -8.31
N LEU A 14 -9.39 -47.32 -8.62
CA LEU A 14 -10.02 -46.01 -8.77
C LEU A 14 -10.15 -45.38 -7.38
N PHE A 15 -9.13 -44.66 -6.92
CA PHE A 15 -9.28 -43.74 -5.80
C PHE A 15 -10.15 -42.57 -6.23
N SER A 16 -11.45 -42.62 -5.89
CA SER A 16 -12.35 -41.47 -6.00
C SER A 16 -11.96 -40.44 -4.94
N CYS A 17 -11.02 -39.57 -5.28
CA CYS A 17 -10.66 -38.43 -4.44
C CYS A 17 -11.71 -37.32 -4.66
N SER A 18 -12.89 -37.45 -4.04
CA SER A 18 -13.85 -36.35 -3.99
C SER A 18 -13.35 -35.33 -2.96
N PRO A 19 -13.02 -34.08 -3.35
CA PRO A 19 -12.67 -33.05 -2.39
C PRO A 19 -13.88 -32.80 -1.48
N LYS A 20 -13.69 -32.98 -0.17
CA LYS A 20 -14.66 -32.57 0.85
C LYS A 20 -14.73 -31.04 0.83
N TYR A 21 -15.65 -30.48 0.07
CA TYR A 21 -15.99 -29.07 0.19
C TYR A 21 -16.70 -28.87 1.53
N THR A 22 -15.98 -28.37 2.53
CA THR A 22 -16.58 -27.87 3.77
C THR A 22 -17.41 -26.64 3.41
N ALA A 23 -18.70 -26.64 3.72
CA ALA A 23 -19.56 -25.48 3.48
C ALA A 23 -18.97 -24.24 4.19
N LEU A 24 -18.77 -23.17 3.43
CA LEU A 24 -18.43 -21.87 4.01
C LEU A 24 -19.55 -21.47 4.96
N GLN A 25 -19.23 -21.21 6.22
CA GLN A 25 -20.22 -20.70 7.17
C GLN A 25 -20.65 -19.29 6.75
N PRO A 26 -21.92 -18.92 6.97
CA PRO A 26 -22.44 -17.63 6.60
C PRO A 26 -21.75 -16.50 7.38
N PHE A 27 -21.55 -15.36 6.73
CA PHE A 27 -21.05 -14.14 7.37
C PHE A 27 -22.03 -13.64 8.42
N THR A 28 -21.52 -13.32 9.62
CA THR A 28 -22.31 -12.84 10.75
C THR A 28 -22.09 -11.35 11.01
N ALA A 29 -22.97 -10.73 11.80
CA ALA A 29 -22.77 -9.35 12.26
C ALA A 29 -21.50 -9.20 13.13
N GLU A 30 -21.16 -10.24 13.91
CA GLU A 30 -19.94 -10.31 14.71
C GLU A 30 -18.69 -10.29 13.82
N ASP A 31 -18.70 -11.03 12.70
CA ASP A 31 -17.61 -10.99 11.71
C ASP A 31 -17.39 -9.57 11.17
N GLY A 32 -18.48 -8.83 10.92
CA GLY A 32 -18.42 -7.43 10.51
C GLY A 32 -17.78 -6.53 11.55
N GLN A 33 -18.20 -6.64 12.82
CA GLN A 33 -17.65 -5.85 13.92
C GLN A 33 -16.17 -6.14 14.17
N LEU A 34 -15.78 -7.42 14.16
CA LEU A 34 -14.39 -7.82 14.31
C LEU A 34 -13.54 -7.34 13.13
N SER A 35 -14.06 -7.40 11.91
CA SER A 35 -13.35 -6.91 10.74
C SER A 35 -13.17 -5.40 10.75
N GLU A 36 -14.17 -4.64 11.20
CA GLU A 36 -14.09 -3.19 11.39
C GLU A 36 -13.03 -2.83 12.42
N LEU A 37 -13.11 -3.45 13.60
CA LEU A 37 -12.12 -3.26 14.66
C LEU A 37 -10.71 -3.63 14.19
N ASN A 38 -10.56 -4.74 13.46
CA ASN A 38 -9.26 -5.14 12.92
C ASN A 38 -8.67 -4.08 11.98
N TYR A 39 -9.51 -3.46 11.16
CA TYR A 39 -9.02 -2.50 10.16
C TYR A 39 -8.57 -1.17 10.76
N GLN A 40 -8.96 -0.87 12.01
CA GLN A 40 -8.46 0.27 12.78
C GLN A 40 -6.93 0.20 12.96
N CYS A 41 -6.26 1.33 12.78
CA CYS A 41 -4.83 1.46 12.97
C CYS A 41 -4.45 1.49 14.46
N LEU A 42 -3.49 0.65 14.83
CA LEU A 42 -2.80 0.64 16.10
C LEU A 42 -1.30 0.91 15.87
N HIS A 43 -0.70 1.77 16.70
CA HIS A 43 0.76 1.92 16.77
C HIS A 43 1.34 0.78 17.61
N LYS A 44 2.24 -0.01 17.01
CA LYS A 44 2.73 -1.29 17.56
C LYS A 44 4.22 -1.27 17.91
N GLU A 45 4.94 -0.17 17.64
CA GLU A 45 6.40 -0.03 17.86
C GLU A 45 7.24 -1.24 17.37
N ASN A 46 6.80 -1.91 16.29
CA ASN A 46 7.41 -3.16 15.80
C ASN A 46 8.89 -3.00 15.42
N TYR A 47 9.27 -1.81 14.93
CA TYR A 47 10.59 -1.53 14.38
C TYR A 47 11.15 -0.21 14.89
N THR A 48 12.40 -0.25 15.33
CA THR A 48 13.21 0.95 15.60
C THR A 48 13.46 1.76 14.33
N ALA A 49 13.80 3.05 14.47
CA ALA A 49 14.15 3.92 13.35
C ALA A 49 15.24 3.32 12.44
N ALA A 50 16.30 2.74 13.03
CA ALA A 50 17.38 2.09 12.28
C ALA A 50 16.90 0.89 11.45
N GLN A 51 16.03 0.05 12.02
CA GLN A 51 15.43 -1.08 11.28
C GLN A 51 14.56 -0.58 10.14
N ARG A 52 13.71 0.42 10.39
CA ARG A 52 12.83 1.00 9.37
C ARG A 52 13.61 1.60 8.19
N ARG A 53 14.73 2.27 8.47
CA ARG A 53 15.64 2.80 7.44
C ARG A 53 16.37 1.73 6.65
N SER A 54 16.50 0.51 7.19
CA SER A 54 17.13 -0.62 6.49
C SER A 54 16.24 -1.22 5.39
N PHE A 55 14.94 -0.92 5.40
CA PHE A 55 13.99 -1.41 4.41
C PHE A 55 14.14 -0.68 3.07
N TYR A 56 13.88 -1.41 1.98
CA TYR A 56 13.90 -0.82 0.65
C TYR A 56 12.60 -0.02 0.42
N PRO A 57 12.65 1.19 -0.17
CA PRO A 57 13.82 1.86 -0.79
C PRO A 57 14.60 2.84 0.11
N TYR A 58 14.23 2.98 1.39
CA TYR A 58 14.87 3.89 2.34
C TYR A 58 16.37 3.64 2.47
N ASN A 59 16.80 2.38 2.44
CA ASN A 59 18.21 1.99 2.53
C ASN A 59 19.06 2.29 1.29
N LYS A 60 18.46 2.70 0.17
CA LYS A 60 19.16 3.04 -1.08
C LYS A 60 18.99 4.50 -1.48
N ALA A 61 18.02 5.20 -0.89
CA ALA A 61 17.80 6.61 -1.14
C ALA A 61 18.93 7.44 -0.51
N ALA A 62 19.49 8.37 -1.28
CA ALA A 62 20.34 9.42 -0.74
C ALA A 62 19.49 10.57 -0.15
N GLU A 63 18.32 10.81 -0.72
CA GLU A 63 17.35 11.79 -0.23
C GLU A 63 15.93 11.28 -0.47
N ILE A 64 15.01 11.71 0.38
CA ILE A 64 13.58 11.43 0.22
C ILE A 64 12.87 12.76 0.09
N TRP A 65 12.17 12.93 -1.02
CA TRP A 65 11.38 14.13 -1.27
C TRP A 65 9.91 13.76 -1.21
N ILE A 66 9.10 14.66 -0.69
CA ILE A 66 7.65 14.61 -0.89
C ILE A 66 7.26 15.73 -1.84
N ILE A 67 6.29 15.46 -2.70
CA ILE A 67 5.80 16.42 -3.68
C ILE A 67 4.29 16.47 -3.68
N SER A 68 3.77 17.64 -4.09
CA SER A 68 2.47 17.73 -4.73
C SER A 68 2.66 18.05 -6.20
N PHE A 69 1.75 17.57 -7.02
CA PHE A 69 1.79 17.77 -8.46
C PHE A 69 0.39 17.87 -9.02
N HIS A 70 0.31 18.52 -10.17
CA HIS A 70 -0.90 18.62 -10.95
C HIS A 70 -0.51 18.53 -12.41
N ASP A 71 -1.33 17.88 -13.22
CA ASP A 71 -1.16 17.90 -14.66
C ASP A 71 -2.32 18.65 -15.29
N PRO A 72 -2.17 19.96 -15.57
CA PRO A 72 -3.23 20.76 -16.20
C PRO A 72 -3.49 20.35 -17.65
N ALA A 73 -2.62 19.53 -18.26
CA ALA A 73 -2.74 19.05 -19.64
C ALA A 73 -3.21 17.58 -19.73
N ALA A 74 -3.47 16.91 -18.59
CA ALA A 74 -3.91 15.52 -18.59
C ALA A 74 -5.42 15.42 -18.86
N ASP A 75 -5.81 15.33 -20.13
CA ASP A 75 -7.15 14.88 -20.54
C ASP A 75 -7.45 13.44 -20.06
N LEU A 76 -6.40 12.66 -19.75
CA LEU A 76 -6.48 11.28 -19.27
C LEU A 76 -5.50 11.04 -18.11
N GLY A 77 -5.97 11.25 -16.88
CA GLY A 77 -5.36 10.74 -15.65
C GLY A 77 -4.10 11.47 -15.19
N ILE A 78 -4.14 12.01 -13.97
CA ILE A 78 -2.96 12.57 -13.31
C ILE A 78 -2.05 11.40 -12.88
N SER A 79 -0.76 11.48 -13.19
CA SER A 79 0.26 10.54 -12.72
C SER A 79 1.48 11.30 -12.21
N ILE A 80 2.35 10.63 -11.46
CA ILE A 80 3.55 11.30 -10.94
C ILE A 80 4.41 11.80 -12.11
N PRO A 81 4.96 13.03 -12.04
CA PRO A 81 5.70 13.61 -13.15
C PRO A 81 7.13 13.06 -13.24
N VAL A 82 7.31 11.73 -13.19
CA VAL A 82 8.61 11.05 -13.27
C VAL A 82 8.67 10.19 -14.54
N LYS A 83 9.59 10.53 -15.44
CA LYS A 83 9.83 9.76 -16.67
C LYS A 83 11.28 9.31 -16.74
N LYS A 84 11.50 7.99 -16.85
CA LYS A 84 12.84 7.38 -16.90
C LYS A 84 13.75 7.88 -15.75
N GLY A 85 13.18 7.99 -14.53
CA GLY A 85 13.87 8.45 -13.32
C GLY A 85 14.20 9.95 -13.28
N LYS A 86 13.65 10.76 -14.19
CA LYS A 86 13.77 12.23 -14.17
C LYS A 86 12.45 12.85 -13.75
N LEU A 87 12.49 13.74 -12.77
CA LEU A 87 11.35 14.53 -12.32
C LEU A 87 11.12 15.71 -13.27
N ASN A 88 9.93 15.83 -13.85
CA ASN A 88 9.50 17.01 -14.58
C ASN A 88 9.02 18.08 -13.59
N ARG A 89 9.93 18.99 -13.22
CA ARG A 89 9.65 20.04 -12.23
C ARG A 89 8.55 21.03 -12.65
N ALA A 90 8.25 21.16 -13.94
CA ALA A 90 7.20 22.06 -14.41
C ALA A 90 5.78 21.61 -13.97
N GLN A 91 5.60 20.32 -13.66
CA GLN A 91 4.33 19.75 -13.18
C GLN A 91 4.27 19.65 -11.65
N VAL A 92 5.35 19.99 -10.96
CA VAL A 92 5.43 19.96 -9.50
C VAL A 92 4.89 21.27 -8.95
N LYS A 93 3.93 21.19 -8.02
CA LYS A 93 3.33 22.34 -7.35
C LYS A 93 4.12 22.70 -6.09
N GLU A 94 4.39 21.71 -5.25
CA GLU A 94 5.17 21.86 -4.03
C GLU A 94 6.16 20.71 -3.90
N ILE A 95 7.30 20.97 -3.27
CA ILE A 95 8.35 20.00 -3.06
C ILE A 95 9.07 20.27 -1.75
N THR A 96 9.21 19.22 -0.93
CA THR A 96 9.96 19.26 0.32
C THR A 96 10.96 18.12 0.32
N ARG A 97 12.24 18.45 0.55
CA ARG A 97 13.26 17.47 0.91
C ARG A 97 13.11 17.17 2.40
N LEU A 98 12.89 15.90 2.75
CA LEU A 98 12.73 15.49 4.14
C LEU A 98 14.07 15.52 4.88
N THR A 99 14.06 16.02 6.11
CA THR A 99 15.14 15.84 7.08
C THR A 99 15.16 14.40 7.61
N ASP A 100 16.23 14.01 8.30
CA ASP A 100 16.28 12.70 8.94
C ASP A 100 15.13 12.48 9.92
N THR A 101 14.83 13.45 10.79
CA THR A 101 13.69 13.35 11.71
C THR A 101 12.36 13.14 10.98
N GLN A 102 12.17 13.81 9.83
CA GLN A 102 10.96 13.62 9.02
C GLN A 102 10.93 12.26 8.32
N VAL A 103 12.08 11.73 7.89
CA VAL A 103 12.17 10.35 7.37
C VAL A 103 11.82 9.35 8.46
N ASP A 104 12.26 9.57 9.70
CA ASP A 104 11.90 8.72 10.84
C ASP A 104 10.40 8.78 11.13
N ALA A 105 9.79 9.96 11.12
CA ALA A 105 8.34 10.10 11.29
C ALA A 105 7.55 9.43 10.15
N LEU A 106 7.97 9.63 8.89
CA LEU A 106 7.34 9.00 7.73
C LEU A 106 7.41 7.47 7.79
N THR A 107 8.58 6.94 8.08
CA THR A 107 8.77 5.48 8.15
C THR A 107 8.06 4.88 9.37
N ASP A 108 7.86 5.64 10.44
CA ASP A 108 7.07 5.21 11.60
C ASP A 108 5.61 4.95 11.19
N ILE A 109 5.04 5.87 10.41
CA ILE A 109 3.69 5.72 9.83
C ILE A 109 3.60 4.46 8.97
N TYR A 110 4.60 4.18 8.12
CA TYR A 110 4.57 3.00 7.25
C TYR A 110 4.72 1.68 8.02
N PHE A 111 5.66 1.59 8.98
CA PHE A 111 6.07 0.29 9.52
C PHE A 111 5.60 0.01 10.95
N ASN A 112 5.24 1.05 11.72
CA ASN A 112 4.80 0.90 13.12
C ASN A 112 3.30 1.11 13.32
N TYR A 113 2.55 1.59 12.31
CA TYR A 113 1.09 1.54 12.32
C TYR A 113 0.59 0.33 11.52
N GLY A 114 -0.34 -0.42 12.09
CA GLY A 114 -0.92 -1.61 11.47
C GLY A 114 -2.28 -1.96 12.04
N ARG A 115 -2.88 -3.05 11.59
CA ARG A 115 -4.24 -3.47 11.99
C ARG A 115 -4.32 -3.80 13.47
N THR A 116 -5.41 -3.44 14.12
CA THR A 116 -5.64 -3.81 15.52
C THR A 116 -5.81 -5.33 15.61
N PRO A 117 -5.01 -6.05 16.42
CA PRO A 117 -5.17 -7.49 16.56
C PRO A 117 -6.54 -7.81 17.18
N VAL A 118 -7.31 -8.70 16.55
CA VAL A 118 -8.58 -9.18 17.08
C VAL A 118 -8.62 -10.71 17.04
N SER A 119 -9.15 -11.33 18.09
CA SER A 119 -9.34 -12.78 18.16
C SER A 119 -10.63 -13.20 17.46
N GLY A 120 -10.64 -14.37 16.83
CA GLY A 120 -11.86 -14.92 16.23
C GLY A 120 -12.20 -14.35 14.86
N LEU A 121 -11.33 -13.55 14.24
CA LEU A 121 -11.55 -13.03 12.89
C LEU A 121 -11.58 -14.16 11.87
N ARG A 122 -12.71 -14.31 11.19
CA ARG A 122 -12.91 -15.35 10.16
C ARG A 122 -12.71 -14.83 8.75
N VAL A 123 -12.93 -13.53 8.57
CA VAL A 123 -12.85 -12.83 7.29
C VAL A 123 -12.21 -11.46 7.50
N SER A 124 -11.42 -11.01 6.53
CA SER A 124 -10.88 -9.66 6.52
C SER A 124 -11.67 -8.78 5.56
N MET A 125 -11.85 -7.51 5.89
CA MET A 125 -12.36 -6.51 4.95
C MET A 125 -11.52 -6.51 3.67
N GLY A 126 -12.20 -6.70 2.54
CA GLY A 126 -11.62 -6.53 1.20
C GLY A 126 -11.70 -5.06 0.77
N ASP A 127 -10.85 -4.67 -0.18
CA ASP A 127 -11.00 -3.38 -0.87
C ASP A 127 -12.34 -3.40 -1.61
N ALA A 128 -13.25 -2.48 -1.27
CA ALA A 128 -14.58 -2.36 -1.87
C ALA A 128 -14.53 -2.02 -3.37
N GLY A 129 -13.35 -1.82 -3.96
CA GLY A 129 -13.18 -1.76 -5.41
C GLY A 129 -13.79 -0.51 -6.01
N ALA A 130 -13.54 0.67 -5.42
CA ALA A 130 -13.90 1.94 -6.05
C ALA A 130 -13.12 2.15 -7.38
N SER A 131 -13.64 2.95 -8.32
CA SER A 131 -12.95 3.32 -9.57
C SER A 131 -12.08 4.59 -9.43
N CYS A 132 -12.09 5.22 -8.26
CA CYS A 132 -11.40 6.48 -7.98
C CYS A 132 -9.88 6.28 -7.93
N TYR A 133 -9.15 7.00 -8.79
CA TYR A 133 -7.72 7.24 -8.61
C TYR A 133 -7.25 8.53 -9.30
N ASN A 134 -7.03 9.57 -8.50
CA ASN A 134 -6.55 10.88 -8.96
C ASN A 134 -5.38 11.37 -8.07
N PRO A 135 -4.17 10.80 -8.23
CA PRO A 135 -3.06 11.10 -7.35
C PRO A 135 -2.59 12.55 -7.56
N ARG A 136 -2.40 13.27 -6.45
CA ARG A 136 -1.90 14.66 -6.42
C ARG A 136 -0.66 14.82 -5.57
N ASN A 137 -0.20 13.74 -4.95
CA ASN A 137 0.92 13.73 -4.02
C ASN A 137 1.79 12.51 -4.26
N GLY A 138 3.06 12.60 -3.88
CA GLY A 138 3.95 11.46 -3.98
C GLY A 138 5.19 11.57 -3.11
N ILE A 139 5.82 10.43 -2.89
CA ILE A 139 7.11 10.27 -2.22
C ILE A 139 8.11 9.84 -3.28
N LEU A 140 9.23 10.55 -3.39
CA LEU A 140 10.31 10.27 -4.32
C LEU A 140 11.54 9.80 -3.55
N PHE A 141 12.10 8.67 -3.95
CA PHE A 141 13.35 8.16 -3.40
C PHE A 141 14.48 8.50 -4.38
N MET A 142 15.29 9.49 -4.04
CA MET A 142 16.33 10.04 -4.90
C MET A 142 17.65 9.31 -4.66
N ASN A 143 18.43 9.05 -5.72
CA ASN A 143 19.82 8.64 -5.57
C ASN A 143 20.77 9.83 -5.48
N ALA A 144 22.04 9.56 -5.16
CA ALA A 144 23.09 10.56 -5.08
C ALA A 144 23.38 11.31 -6.40
N LYS A 145 22.86 10.83 -7.54
CA LYS A 145 22.97 11.48 -8.86
C LYS A 145 21.76 12.38 -9.16
N GLY A 146 20.87 12.61 -8.18
CA GLY A 146 19.66 13.44 -8.35
C GLY A 146 18.58 12.79 -9.23
N ARG A 147 18.59 11.46 -9.40
CA ARG A 147 17.55 10.73 -10.15
C ARG A 147 16.61 10.00 -9.21
N VAL A 148 15.35 9.91 -9.59
CA VAL A 148 14.33 9.12 -8.88
C VAL A 148 14.61 7.64 -9.11
N LEU A 149 14.86 6.89 -8.03
CA LEU A 149 15.01 5.43 -8.03
C LEU A 149 13.64 4.75 -8.00
N GLU A 150 12.82 5.17 -7.07
CA GLU A 150 11.49 4.63 -6.78
C GLU A 150 10.58 5.78 -6.36
N TYR A 151 9.28 5.56 -6.43
CA TYR A 151 8.28 6.50 -5.96
C TYR A 151 7.03 5.78 -5.45
N ILE A 152 6.30 6.48 -4.58
CA ILE A 152 4.96 6.12 -4.14
C ILE A 152 4.03 7.26 -4.56
N GLU A 153 3.09 6.98 -5.45
CA GLU A 153 1.96 7.85 -5.79
C GLU A 153 0.88 7.74 -4.72
N LEU A 154 0.37 8.88 -4.25
CA LEU A 154 -0.67 8.95 -3.23
C LEU A 154 -1.86 9.75 -3.75
N CYS A 155 -3.04 9.14 -3.59
CA CYS A 155 -4.31 9.81 -3.72
C CYS A 155 -4.99 9.78 -2.36
N PHE A 156 -4.90 10.88 -1.61
CA PHE A 156 -5.50 10.97 -0.28
C PHE A 156 -7.03 10.92 -0.32
N GLU A 157 -7.66 11.48 -1.36
CA GLU A 157 -9.11 11.45 -1.54
C GLU A 157 -9.63 10.02 -1.76
N CYS A 158 -9.00 9.26 -2.66
CA CYS A 158 -9.39 7.88 -2.91
C CYS A 158 -8.78 6.88 -1.89
N GLN A 159 -8.00 7.36 -0.91
CA GLN A 159 -7.22 6.55 0.03
C GLN A 159 -6.45 5.41 -0.64
N ARG A 160 -5.78 5.75 -1.75
CA ARG A 160 -5.11 4.78 -2.62
C ARG A 160 -3.71 5.21 -2.96
N ARG A 161 -2.91 4.22 -3.34
CA ARG A 161 -1.53 4.40 -3.71
C ARG A 161 -1.14 3.52 -4.88
N LYS A 162 -0.08 3.92 -5.56
CA LYS A 162 0.60 3.12 -6.56
C LYS A 162 2.10 3.25 -6.35
N VAL A 163 2.81 2.15 -6.51
CA VAL A 163 4.27 2.10 -6.35
C VAL A 163 4.93 1.91 -7.69
N SER A 164 6.12 2.47 -7.86
CA SER A 164 6.94 2.26 -9.06
C SER A 164 7.41 0.82 -9.24
N SER A 165 7.56 0.08 -8.13
CA SER A 165 7.90 -1.34 -8.18
C SER A 165 7.35 -2.12 -6.99
N ARG A 166 7.18 -3.43 -7.17
CA ARG A 166 6.78 -4.37 -6.10
C ARG A 166 7.87 -4.60 -5.04
N ARG A 167 9.03 -3.97 -5.18
CA ARG A 167 10.15 -4.10 -4.23
C ARG A 167 9.99 -3.16 -3.03
N ILE A 168 9.21 -2.08 -3.20
CA ILE A 168 8.94 -1.12 -2.13
C ILE A 168 8.23 -1.85 -0.99
N GLN A 169 8.78 -1.73 0.22
CA GLN A 169 8.16 -2.25 1.43
C GLN A 169 7.26 -1.17 2.03
N GLU A 170 6.00 -1.53 2.31
CA GLU A 170 4.95 -0.56 2.63
C GLU A 170 4.30 -0.79 4.00
N GLY A 171 4.82 -1.78 4.74
CA GLY A 171 4.25 -2.21 6.02
C GLY A 171 2.81 -2.71 5.89
N GLU A 172 2.12 -2.78 7.03
CA GLU A 172 0.74 -3.26 7.13
C GLU A 172 -0.27 -2.16 6.74
N THR A 173 -1.37 -2.49 6.06
CA THR A 173 -2.43 -1.51 5.75
C THR A 173 -3.51 -1.49 6.82
N CYS A 174 -4.00 -0.30 7.16
CA CYS A 174 -5.10 -0.05 8.10
C CYS A 174 -5.81 1.26 7.70
N GLU A 175 -7.04 1.46 8.17
CA GLU A 175 -7.97 2.49 7.72
C GLU A 175 -7.39 3.91 7.80
N GLN A 176 -6.89 4.32 8.97
CA GLN A 176 -6.44 5.69 9.23
C GLN A 176 -5.07 6.02 8.64
N LYS A 177 -4.37 5.06 8.01
CA LYS A 177 -2.98 5.27 7.57
C LYS A 177 -2.86 6.40 6.56
N PHE A 178 -3.84 6.54 5.65
CA PHE A 178 -3.87 7.67 4.72
C PHE A 178 -4.08 9.01 5.44
N GLY A 179 -4.87 9.06 6.51
CA GLY A 179 -5.03 10.25 7.36
C GLY A 179 -3.72 10.66 8.05
N LEU A 180 -2.98 9.68 8.60
CA LEU A 180 -1.65 9.92 9.20
C LEU A 180 -0.66 10.46 8.16
N LEU A 181 -0.61 9.86 6.97
CA LEU A 181 0.22 10.33 5.87
C LEU A 181 -0.18 11.74 5.41
N LYS A 182 -1.48 12.04 5.31
CA LYS A 182 -2.00 13.36 4.94
C LYS A 182 -1.56 14.43 5.94
N THR A 183 -1.66 14.14 7.24
CA THR A 183 -1.18 15.01 8.32
C THR A 183 0.33 15.24 8.24
N PHE A 184 1.10 14.18 7.99
CA PHE A 184 2.55 14.28 7.82
C PHE A 184 2.94 15.18 6.64
N PHE A 185 2.26 15.03 5.49
CA PHE A 185 2.52 15.86 4.31
C PHE A 185 2.24 17.35 4.60
N ARG A 186 1.12 17.65 5.26
CA ARG A 186 0.77 19.03 5.68
C ARG A 186 1.80 19.61 6.63
N GLY A 187 2.19 18.87 7.66
CA GLY A 187 3.22 19.27 8.62
C GLY A 187 4.60 19.46 7.98
N SER A 188 4.84 18.80 6.84
CA SER A 188 6.06 18.92 6.05
C SER A 188 5.95 19.96 4.91
N GLY A 189 4.92 20.81 4.93
CA GLY A 189 4.79 21.95 4.02
C GLY A 189 4.10 21.66 2.68
N ILE A 190 3.52 20.47 2.48
CA ILE A 190 2.75 20.14 1.27
C ILE A 190 1.26 20.36 1.56
N LYS A 191 0.62 21.34 0.89
CA LYS A 191 -0.79 21.71 1.12
C LYS A 191 -1.71 21.26 -0.01
N PHE A 192 -1.23 21.23 -1.25
CA PHE A 192 -2.01 20.82 -2.40
C PHE A 192 -2.25 19.31 -2.37
N GLY A 193 -3.50 18.90 -2.62
CA GLY A 193 -3.92 17.50 -2.56
C GLY A 193 -4.10 16.93 -1.14
N THR A 194 -3.86 17.73 -0.09
CA THR A 194 -3.99 17.32 1.32
C THR A 194 -5.11 18.04 2.08
N GLN A 195 -5.96 18.79 1.40
CA GLN A 195 -7.11 19.46 2.03
C GLN A 195 -8.24 18.45 2.22
N GLU A 196 -9.07 18.65 3.24
CA GLU A 196 -10.39 17.99 3.26
C GLU A 196 -11.24 18.60 2.15
N ARG A 197 -12.22 17.87 1.62
CA ARG A 197 -13.35 18.53 0.95
C ARG A 197 -14.09 19.31 2.04
N SER A 198 -13.62 20.51 2.36
CA SER A 198 -14.45 21.53 2.99
C SER A 198 -15.13 22.25 1.85
N ASP A 199 -16.40 21.91 1.63
CA ASP A 199 -17.45 22.82 1.22
C ASP A 199 -17.03 23.94 0.25
N GLU A 200 -17.21 23.70 -1.04
CA GLU A 200 -17.69 24.75 -1.96
C GLU A 200 -19.11 25.15 -1.51
N ALA A 201 -19.20 25.76 -0.34
CA ALA A 201 -20.33 26.54 0.11
C ALA A 201 -19.75 27.86 0.60
N ASN A 202 -20.02 28.89 -0.20
CA ASN A 202 -19.80 30.32 0.03
C ASN A 202 -18.56 30.89 -0.66
N GLU A 203 -18.81 31.24 -1.92
CA GLU A 203 -18.56 32.58 -2.50
C GLU A 203 -18.34 33.70 -1.48
#